data_AF-A0A167A427-F1
#
_entry.id   AF-A0A167A427-F1
#
_cell.length_a   1.000
_cell.length_b   1.000
_cell.length_c   1.000
_cell.angle_alpha   90.00
_cell.angle_beta   90.00
_cell.angle_gamma   90.00
#
_symmetry.space_group_name_H-M   'P 1'
#
loop_
_entity.id
_entity.type
_entity.pdbx_description
1 polymer ?
#
loop_
_entity_poly.entity_id
_entity_poly.type
_entity_poly.pdbx_seq_one_letter_code
_entity_poly.pdbx_strand_id
1 'polypeptide(L)'
;MAKLQLWIGIGKRRGNDPRHWILILVAPDATESTWYHVTGGPTTSTEYKLVIQNKRFKSFGIAEHHFVGEIDEKDVRKLKSSAQGVPVQMCQEWAVAVLQDLERKGLLTAGTAQHWSTQVESSQSSSTGHHGIVNPAESSSSGIQWVWDAAQQAYRYWDEKSRRWVWQNETTQ
;
A
#
# COMPACT_ATOMS: atom_id res chain seq x y z
N MET A 1 -22.33 -11.81 15.04
CA MET A 1 -22.02 -10.72 14.06
C MET A 1 -21.43 -11.39 12.84
N ALA A 2 -21.73 -10.90 11.65
CA ALA A 2 -21.14 -11.46 10.44
C ALA A 2 -19.63 -11.15 10.42
N LYS A 3 -18.86 -12.14 9.96
CA LYS A 3 -17.43 -11.99 9.73
C LYS A 3 -17.18 -11.92 8.23
N LEU A 4 -16.34 -10.99 7.82
CA LEU A 4 -15.86 -10.85 6.46
C LEU A 4 -14.42 -11.35 6.41
N GLN A 5 -14.03 -11.93 5.29
CA GLN A 5 -12.68 -12.42 5.06
C GLN A 5 -11.86 -11.34 4.37
N LEU A 6 -10.68 -11.06 4.92
CA LEU A 6 -9.65 -10.22 4.30
C LEU A 6 -8.65 -11.12 3.56
N TRP A 7 -8.38 -10.78 2.31
CA TRP A 7 -7.45 -11.47 1.44
C TRP A 7 -6.46 -10.50 0.82
N ILE A 8 -5.28 -10.99 0.45
CA ILE A 8 -4.39 -10.35 -0.52
C ILE A 8 -4.58 -11.05 -1.87
N GLY A 9 -5.06 -10.30 -2.85
CA GLY A 9 -5.03 -10.69 -4.25
C GLY A 9 -3.73 -10.24 -4.89
N ILE A 10 -3.00 -11.17 -5.48
CA ILE A 10 -1.78 -10.88 -6.24
C ILE A 10 -2.08 -10.93 -7.73
N GLY A 11 -1.87 -9.81 -8.40
CA GLY A 11 -2.08 -9.65 -9.83
C GLY A 11 -1.15 -10.52 -10.68
N LYS A 12 -1.60 -10.84 -11.89
CA LYS A 12 -0.74 -11.45 -12.92
C LYS A 12 0.47 -10.56 -13.19
N ARG A 13 1.65 -11.18 -13.33
CA ARG A 13 2.87 -10.46 -13.71
C ARG A 13 2.73 -9.85 -15.11
N ARG A 14 3.19 -8.61 -15.27
CA ARG A 14 3.20 -7.88 -16.54
C ARG A 14 4.61 -7.32 -16.74
N GLY A 15 5.38 -7.94 -17.64
CA GLY A 15 6.80 -7.60 -17.79
C GLY A 15 7.61 -7.88 -16.51
N ASN A 16 8.54 -6.98 -16.20
CA ASN A 16 9.45 -7.10 -15.06
C ASN A 16 9.01 -6.30 -13.83
N ASP A 17 7.84 -5.65 -13.87
CA ASP A 17 7.35 -4.86 -12.75
C ASP A 17 6.94 -5.74 -11.56
N PRO A 18 7.04 -5.21 -10.33
CA PRO A 18 6.46 -5.83 -9.14
C PRO A 18 4.98 -6.19 -9.36
N ARG A 19 4.57 -7.37 -8.89
CA ARG A 19 3.16 -7.79 -9.01
C ARG A 19 2.23 -6.88 -8.21
N HIS A 20 1.11 -6.53 -8.81
CA HIS A 20 0.12 -5.66 -8.17
C HIS A 20 -0.56 -6.35 -6.99
N TRP A 21 -0.52 -5.76 -5.79
CA TRP A 21 -1.23 -6.28 -4.63
C TRP A 21 -2.54 -5.54 -4.39
N ILE A 22 -3.56 -6.28 -3.97
CA ILE A 22 -4.90 -5.79 -3.72
C ILE A 22 -5.39 -6.38 -2.40
N LEU A 23 -5.80 -5.53 -1.46
CA LEU A 23 -6.54 -6.00 -0.29
C LEU A 23 -8.01 -6.19 -0.69
N ILE A 24 -8.55 -7.37 -0.41
CA ILE A 24 -9.90 -7.76 -0.84
C ILE A 24 -10.70 -8.16 0.39
N LEU A 25 -11.79 -7.45 0.64
CA LEU A 25 -12.75 -7.78 1.70
C LEU A 25 -13.98 -8.43 1.07
N VAL A 26 -14.33 -9.63 1.52
CA VAL A 26 -15.43 -10.43 0.95
C VAL A 26 -16.21 -11.13 2.05
N ALA A 27 -17.53 -11.23 1.91
CA ALA A 27 -18.33 -12.08 2.78
C ALA A 27 -18.07 -13.57 2.43
N PRO A 28 -18.15 -14.50 3.39
CA PRO A 28 -18.09 -15.93 3.08
C PRO A 28 -19.06 -16.29 1.96
N ASP A 29 -18.57 -17.06 0.99
CA ASP A 29 -19.32 -17.53 -0.19
C ASP A 29 -19.84 -16.45 -1.16
N ALA A 30 -19.53 -15.17 -0.92
CA ALA A 30 -19.92 -14.10 -1.82
C ALA A 30 -19.04 -14.04 -3.08
N THR A 31 -19.66 -13.68 -4.19
CA THR A 31 -18.98 -13.48 -5.47
C THR A 31 -18.49 -12.04 -5.66
N GLU A 32 -19.15 -11.09 -5.03
CA GLU A 32 -18.82 -9.65 -4.99
C GLU A 32 -17.97 -9.35 -3.76
N SER A 33 -16.98 -8.47 -3.92
CA SER A 33 -16.05 -8.04 -2.88
C SER A 33 -15.69 -6.57 -3.03
N THR A 34 -15.10 -6.00 -1.97
CA THR A 34 -14.53 -4.64 -2.01
C THR A 34 -13.02 -4.75 -2.11
N TRP A 35 -12.47 -4.15 -3.17
CA TRP A 35 -11.03 -4.07 -3.42
C TRP A 35 -10.49 -2.74 -2.91
N TYR A 36 -9.35 -2.78 -2.24
CA TYR A 36 -8.56 -1.64 -1.84
C TYR A 36 -7.14 -1.82 -2.39
N HIS A 37 -6.69 -0.89 -3.22
CA HIS A 37 -5.35 -0.94 -3.80
C HIS A 37 -4.87 0.44 -4.24
N VAL A 38 -3.56 0.60 -4.37
CA VAL A 38 -2.95 1.82 -4.92
C VAL A 38 -2.55 1.59 -6.37
N THR A 39 -3.09 2.39 -7.28
CA THR A 39 -2.70 2.41 -8.70
C THR A 39 -1.76 3.57 -8.98
N GLY A 40 -1.18 3.59 -10.18
CA GLY A 40 -0.28 4.66 -10.61
C GLY A 40 1.16 4.40 -10.20
N GLY A 41 1.94 5.47 -10.10
CA GLY A 41 3.36 5.44 -9.74
C GLY A 41 4.31 5.56 -10.94
N PRO A 42 5.63 5.56 -10.69
CA PRO A 42 6.67 5.80 -11.69
C PRO A 42 6.59 4.86 -12.90
N THR A 43 6.21 3.59 -12.70
CA THR A 43 6.05 2.59 -13.77
C THR A 43 4.97 2.96 -14.78
N THR A 44 4.01 3.78 -14.39
CA THR A 44 2.92 4.26 -15.25
C THR A 44 2.99 5.75 -15.56
N SER A 45 4.04 6.44 -15.08
CA SER A 45 4.19 7.90 -15.20
C SER A 45 2.97 8.69 -14.69
N THR A 46 2.29 8.17 -13.66
CA THR A 46 1.16 8.83 -13.01
C THR A 46 1.36 8.88 -11.50
N GLU A 47 0.65 9.78 -10.82
CA GLU A 47 0.69 9.84 -9.35
C GLU A 47 0.05 8.60 -8.72
N TYR A 48 0.55 8.20 -7.56
CA TYR A 48 -0.08 7.15 -6.78
C TYR A 48 -1.48 7.57 -6.34
N LYS A 49 -2.43 6.65 -6.48
CA LYS A 49 -3.84 6.88 -6.12
C LYS A 49 -4.44 5.67 -5.45
N LEU A 50 -5.04 5.87 -4.29
CA LEU A 50 -5.90 4.87 -3.65
C LEU A 50 -7.19 4.70 -4.45
N VAL A 51 -7.50 3.45 -4.80
CA VAL A 51 -8.75 3.06 -5.43
C VAL A 51 -9.46 2.07 -4.51
N ILE A 52 -10.72 2.39 -4.19
CA ILE A 52 -11.63 1.52 -3.45
C ILE A 52 -12.84 1.25 -4.35
N GLN A 53 -13.07 0.00 -4.69
CA GLN A 53 -14.09 -0.35 -5.67
C GLN A 53 -14.73 -1.71 -5.40
N ASN A 54 -16.01 -1.84 -5.75
CA ASN A 54 -16.70 -3.12 -5.75
C ASN A 54 -16.36 -3.88 -7.03
N LYS A 55 -15.89 -5.11 -6.88
CA LYS A 55 -15.47 -6.00 -7.96
C LYS A 55 -15.74 -7.45 -7.55
N ARG A 56 -15.69 -8.36 -8.52
CA ARG A 56 -15.75 -9.78 -8.23
C ARG A 56 -14.52 -10.23 -7.45
N PHE A 57 -14.70 -11.13 -6.48
CA PHE A 57 -13.60 -11.75 -5.74
C PHE A 57 -12.65 -12.48 -6.70
N LYS A 58 -13.22 -13.34 -7.57
CA LYS A 58 -12.49 -13.99 -8.68
C LYS A 58 -12.51 -13.07 -9.89
N SER A 59 -11.36 -12.48 -10.20
CA SER A 59 -11.17 -11.62 -11.37
C SER A 59 -10.03 -12.12 -12.23
N PHE A 60 -10.16 -12.00 -13.56
CA PHE A 60 -9.17 -12.48 -14.53
C PHE A 60 -7.77 -11.85 -14.34
N GLY A 61 -7.69 -10.67 -13.74
CA GLY A 61 -6.44 -9.97 -13.47
C GLY A 61 -5.67 -10.48 -12.24
N ILE A 62 -6.30 -11.27 -11.37
CA ILE A 62 -5.69 -11.83 -10.16
C ILE A 62 -5.19 -13.24 -10.46
N ALA A 63 -3.94 -13.51 -10.13
CA ALA A 63 -3.32 -14.82 -10.27
C ALA A 63 -3.52 -15.66 -9.01
N GLU A 64 -3.41 -15.05 -7.83
CA GLU A 64 -3.42 -15.74 -6.55
C GLU A 64 -4.24 -14.97 -5.52
N HIS A 65 -4.87 -15.71 -4.60
CA HIS A 65 -5.57 -15.17 -3.44
C HIS A 65 -5.02 -15.81 -2.17
N HIS A 66 -4.58 -14.99 -1.24
CA HIS A 66 -4.01 -15.43 0.02
C HIS A 66 -4.86 -14.92 1.17
N PHE A 67 -5.35 -15.83 2.01
CA PHE A 67 -6.16 -15.48 3.16
C PHE A 67 -5.29 -14.79 4.21
N VAL A 68 -5.78 -13.66 4.73
CA VAL A 68 -5.05 -12.84 5.72
C VAL A 68 -5.68 -12.97 7.09
N GLY A 69 -7.01 -12.92 7.16
CA GLY A 69 -7.74 -12.98 8.42
C GLY A 69 -9.22 -12.66 8.27
N GLU A 70 -9.92 -12.63 9.38
CA GLU A 70 -11.34 -12.24 9.44
C GLU A 70 -11.49 -10.88 10.10
N ILE A 71 -12.42 -10.07 9.60
CA ILE A 71 -12.81 -8.78 10.17
C ILE A 71 -14.30 -8.84 10.49
N ASP A 72 -14.67 -8.48 11.71
CA ASP A 72 -16.08 -8.31 12.07
C ASP A 72 -16.71 -7.20 11.22
N GLU A 73 -17.94 -7.40 10.77
CA GLU A 73 -18.65 -6.43 9.92
C GLU A 73 -18.74 -5.02 10.56
N LYS A 74 -18.89 -4.94 11.89
CA LYS A 74 -18.87 -3.66 12.63
C LYS A 74 -17.55 -2.89 12.48
N ASP A 75 -16.45 -3.59 12.19
CA ASP A 75 -15.09 -3.07 12.16
C ASP A 75 -14.61 -2.77 10.72
N VAL A 76 -15.45 -2.98 9.71
CA VAL A 76 -15.17 -2.62 8.29
C VAL A 76 -14.74 -1.16 8.14
N ARG A 77 -15.35 -0.26 8.91
CA ARG A 77 -15.00 1.16 8.89
C ARG A 77 -13.57 1.42 9.36
N LYS A 78 -13.04 0.58 10.26
CA LYS A 78 -11.64 0.67 10.71
C LYS A 78 -10.69 0.27 9.59
N LEU A 79 -11.02 -0.79 8.83
CA LEU A 79 -10.26 -1.16 7.63
C LEU A 79 -10.24 -0.05 6.59
N LYS A 80 -11.41 0.52 6.27
CA LYS A 80 -11.49 1.64 5.32
C LYS A 80 -10.67 2.83 5.80
N SER A 81 -10.76 3.16 7.09
CA SER A 81 -9.95 4.22 7.72
C SER A 81 -8.45 3.92 7.64
N SER A 82 -8.00 2.69 7.88
CA SER A 82 -6.60 2.27 7.69
C SER A 82 -6.15 2.47 6.25
N ALA A 83 -6.93 1.98 5.29
CA ALA A 83 -6.63 2.10 3.87
C ALA A 83 -6.48 3.56 3.41
N GLN A 84 -7.32 4.46 3.92
CA GLN A 84 -7.29 5.90 3.61
C GLN A 84 -6.22 6.68 4.38
N GLY A 85 -5.84 6.21 5.58
CA GLY A 85 -4.86 6.89 6.44
C GLY A 85 -3.40 6.57 6.10
N VAL A 86 -3.14 5.42 5.48
CA VAL A 86 -1.81 5.06 4.99
C VAL A 86 -1.48 5.88 3.74
N PRO A 87 -0.34 6.60 3.71
CA PRO A 87 0.11 7.32 2.51
C PRO A 87 0.18 6.42 1.28
N VAL A 88 -0.26 6.93 0.14
CA VAL A 88 -0.21 6.20 -1.12
C VAL A 88 1.24 6.06 -1.60
N GLN A 89 1.63 4.82 -1.90
CA GLN A 89 2.98 4.44 -2.32
C GLN A 89 2.89 3.17 -3.19
N MET A 90 4.00 2.46 -3.41
CA MET A 90 3.96 1.19 -4.15
C MET A 90 2.92 0.24 -3.52
N CYS A 91 2.08 -0.38 -4.36
CA CYS A 91 0.92 -1.16 -3.90
C CYS A 91 1.25 -2.24 -2.85
N GLN A 92 2.40 -2.90 -2.94
CA GLN A 92 2.81 -3.94 -1.99
C GLN A 92 3.19 -3.34 -0.64
N GLU A 93 4.01 -2.28 -0.64
CA GLU A 93 4.38 -1.54 0.58
C GLU A 93 3.16 -0.89 1.24
N TRP A 94 2.27 -0.30 0.45
CA TRP A 94 1.01 0.25 0.93
C TRP A 94 0.15 -0.84 1.60
N ALA A 95 0.02 -2.02 0.98
CA ALA A 95 -0.74 -3.12 1.55
C ALA A 95 -0.14 -3.58 2.89
N VAL A 96 1.19 -3.75 2.97
CA VAL A 96 1.90 -4.10 4.22
C VAL A 96 1.66 -3.06 5.31
N ALA A 97 1.73 -1.78 4.97
CA ALA A 97 1.45 -0.70 5.92
C ALA A 97 0.01 -0.71 6.44
N VAL A 98 -0.97 -1.01 5.58
CA VAL A 98 -2.37 -1.18 5.99
C VAL A 98 -2.50 -2.38 6.92
N LEU A 99 -1.88 -3.51 6.60
CA LEU A 99 -1.87 -4.69 7.48
C LEU A 99 -1.28 -4.37 8.85
N GLN A 100 -0.19 -3.60 8.90
CA GLN A 100 0.43 -3.18 10.15
C GLN A 100 -0.51 -2.31 10.99
N ASP A 101 -1.23 -1.37 10.38
CA ASP A 101 -2.22 -0.56 11.11
C ASP A 101 -3.42 -1.39 11.60
N LEU A 102 -3.85 -2.39 10.83
CA LEU A 102 -4.90 -3.33 11.23
C LEU A 102 -4.48 -4.19 12.43
N GLU A 103 -3.24 -4.66 12.46
CA GLU A 103 -2.67 -5.34 13.64
C GLU A 103 -2.67 -4.44 14.87
N ARG A 104 -2.21 -3.19 14.74
CA ARG A 104 -2.22 -2.22 15.86
C ARG A 104 -3.62 -1.99 16.42
N LYS A 105 -4.63 -2.02 15.55
CA LYS A 105 -6.04 -1.86 15.92
C LYS A 105 -6.68 -3.16 16.43
N GLY A 106 -5.93 -4.27 16.48
CA GLY A 106 -6.39 -5.58 16.94
C GLY A 106 -7.35 -6.28 15.96
N LEU A 107 -7.36 -5.90 14.69
CA LEU A 107 -8.20 -6.55 13.66
C LEU A 107 -7.53 -7.76 13.02
N LEU A 108 -6.20 -7.88 13.13
CA LEU A 108 -5.43 -8.99 12.58
C LEU A 108 -4.48 -9.55 13.64
N THR A 109 -4.07 -10.81 13.43
CA THR A 109 -3.04 -11.44 14.24
C THR A 109 -1.71 -10.71 14.07
N ALA A 110 -1.02 -10.45 15.17
CA ALA A 110 0.31 -9.84 15.14
C ALA A 110 1.30 -10.67 14.30
N GLY A 111 2.11 -10.01 13.48
CA GLY A 111 3.11 -10.65 12.62
C GLY A 111 2.64 -10.96 11.20
N THR A 112 1.35 -10.75 10.89
CA THR A 112 0.80 -10.75 9.53
C THR A 112 1.52 -9.75 8.62
N ALA A 113 1.69 -8.49 9.04
CA ALA A 113 2.38 -7.46 8.30
C ALA A 113 3.86 -7.80 8.10
N GLN A 114 4.51 -8.33 9.15
CA GLN A 114 5.90 -8.79 9.05
C GLN A 114 6.02 -9.92 8.03
N HIS A 115 5.14 -10.92 8.07
CA HIS A 115 5.12 -12.02 7.11
C HIS A 115 4.95 -11.54 5.66
N TRP A 116 4.10 -10.54 5.43
CA TRP A 116 3.91 -9.99 4.08
C TRP A 116 5.04 -9.06 3.64
N SER A 117 5.70 -8.36 4.56
CA SER A 117 6.84 -7.49 4.24
C SER A 117 8.01 -8.24 3.59
N THR A 118 8.21 -9.52 3.95
CA THR A 118 9.27 -10.35 3.37
C THR A 118 8.96 -10.83 1.94
N GLN A 119 7.73 -10.61 1.47
CA GLN A 119 7.27 -10.99 0.13
C GLN A 119 7.23 -9.81 -0.84
N VAL A 120 7.57 -8.60 -0.37
CA VAL A 120 7.64 -7.40 -1.21
C VAL A 120 8.75 -7.58 -2.25
N GLU A 121 8.40 -7.37 -3.52
CA GLU A 121 9.30 -7.45 -4.66
C GLU A 121 10.06 -6.13 -4.81
N SER A 122 11.38 -6.21 -4.97
CA SER A 122 12.20 -5.04 -5.25
C SER A 122 11.83 -4.44 -6.61
N SER A 123 11.56 -3.14 -6.65
CA SER A 123 11.44 -2.42 -7.92
C SER A 123 12.83 -2.16 -8.50
N GLN A 124 13.06 -2.51 -9.77
CA GLN A 124 14.35 -2.24 -10.45
C GLN A 124 14.66 -0.74 -10.58
N SER A 125 13.68 0.15 -10.32
CA SER A 125 13.88 1.59 -10.22
C SER A 125 14.73 2.03 -9.01
N SER A 126 15.08 1.12 -8.10
CA SER A 126 15.93 1.41 -6.93
C SER A 126 17.43 1.21 -7.18
N SER A 127 17.81 0.70 -8.36
CA SER A 127 19.18 0.23 -8.64
C SER A 127 19.75 0.78 -9.94
N THR A 128 19.64 2.10 -10.15
CA THR A 128 20.51 2.78 -11.13
C THR A 128 21.19 3.95 -10.43
N GLY A 129 22.33 3.64 -9.79
CA GLY A 129 23.33 4.65 -9.49
C GLY A 129 23.82 5.26 -10.79
N HIS A 130 23.24 6.39 -11.20
CA HIS A 130 23.87 7.27 -12.16
C HIS A 130 24.81 8.21 -11.41
N HIS A 131 26.08 7.80 -11.34
CA HIS A 131 27.19 8.75 -11.40
C HIS A 131 27.03 9.53 -12.72
N GLY A 132 26.36 10.67 -12.66
CA GLY A 132 26.11 11.51 -13.81
C GLY A 132 25.66 12.87 -13.33
N ILE A 133 26.55 13.84 -13.44
CA ILE A 133 26.26 15.26 -13.22
C ILE A 133 25.05 15.62 -14.09
N VAL A 134 23.92 15.94 -13.47
CA VAL A 134 22.79 16.59 -14.14
C VAL A 134 22.49 17.90 -13.43
N ASN A 135 22.44 18.95 -14.24
CA ASN A 135 22.29 20.35 -13.85
C ASN A 135 21.02 20.60 -13.01
N PRO A 136 21.05 21.57 -12.08
CA PRO A 136 19.90 21.93 -11.26
C PRO A 136 19.01 22.91 -12.04
N ALA A 137 18.29 22.42 -13.03
CA ALA A 137 17.15 23.12 -13.59
C ALA A 137 16.19 22.07 -14.14
N GLU A 138 14.92 22.17 -13.75
CA GLU A 138 13.79 21.39 -14.26
C GLU A 138 13.60 19.99 -13.64
N SER A 139 13.04 19.99 -12.43
CA SER A 139 12.16 18.90 -11.98
C SER A 139 11.12 19.48 -11.03
N SER A 140 10.10 20.12 -11.61
CA SER A 140 8.85 20.39 -10.91
C SER A 140 7.86 19.27 -11.25
N SER A 141 7.82 18.24 -10.41
CA SER A 141 6.68 17.33 -10.33
C SER A 141 6.51 16.93 -8.87
N SER A 142 5.63 17.68 -8.24
CA SER A 142 5.30 17.75 -6.81
C SER A 142 4.54 16.53 -6.30
N GLY A 143 5.22 15.37 -6.22
CA GLY A 143 4.74 14.23 -5.45
C GLY A 143 5.59 14.09 -4.19
N ILE A 144 5.04 14.41 -3.02
CA ILE A 144 5.72 14.13 -1.75
C ILE A 144 5.82 12.61 -1.58
N GLN A 145 7.03 12.05 -1.65
CA GLN A 145 7.28 10.64 -1.39
C GLN A 145 7.47 10.41 0.12
N TRP A 146 6.45 9.86 0.76
CA TRP A 146 6.51 9.43 2.16
C TRP A 146 7.22 8.08 2.28
N VAL A 147 8.07 7.95 3.30
CA VAL A 147 8.83 6.75 3.65
C VAL A 147 8.53 6.43 5.11
N TRP A 148 8.24 5.16 5.40
CA TRP A 148 8.03 4.70 6.78
C TRP A 148 9.37 4.56 7.52
N ASP A 149 9.47 5.16 8.70
CA ASP A 149 10.58 4.92 9.62
C ASP A 149 10.14 3.94 10.72
N ALA A 150 10.74 2.76 10.73
CA ALA A 150 10.42 1.71 11.70
C ALA A 150 10.86 2.04 13.12
N ALA A 151 11.91 2.86 13.32
CA ALA A 151 12.42 3.22 14.63
C ALA A 151 11.54 4.27 15.31
N GLN A 152 11.00 5.21 14.52
CA GLN A 152 10.14 6.31 15.00
C GLN A 152 8.65 6.00 14.86
N GLN A 153 8.29 4.86 14.26
CA GLN A 153 6.91 4.43 14.01
C GLN A 153 6.05 5.51 13.33
N ALA A 154 6.64 6.25 12.39
CA ALA A 154 5.98 7.34 11.70
C ALA A 154 6.45 7.43 10.24
N TYR A 155 5.59 7.98 9.38
CA TYR A 155 5.99 8.36 8.02
C TYR A 155 6.77 9.66 8.04
N ARG A 156 7.76 9.77 7.17
CA ARG A 156 8.50 10.99 6.90
C ARG A 156 8.73 11.17 5.40
N TYR A 157 8.80 12.39 4.93
CA TYR A 157 9.31 12.67 3.58
C TYR A 157 10.52 13.59 3.67
N TRP A 158 11.36 13.57 2.64
CA TRP A 158 12.47 14.51 2.54
C TRP A 158 11.99 15.81 1.93
N ASP A 159 12.04 16.91 2.70
CA ASP A 159 11.75 18.24 2.18
C ASP A 159 13.03 18.88 1.63
N GLU A 160 13.14 18.97 0.31
CA GLU A 160 14.27 19.61 -0.37
C GLU A 160 14.42 21.10 -0.01
N LYS A 161 13.33 21.79 0.35
CA LYS A 161 13.39 23.23 0.68
C LYS A 161 14.04 23.45 2.04
N SER A 162 13.67 22.66 3.03
CA SER A 162 14.20 22.78 4.40
C SER A 162 15.36 21.82 4.69
N ARG A 163 15.75 20.98 3.71
CA ARG A 163 16.84 19.98 3.79
C ARG A 163 16.75 19.11 5.05
N ARG A 164 15.53 18.71 5.41
CA ARG A 164 15.26 17.86 6.57
C ARG A 164 14.17 16.84 6.26
N TRP A 165 14.16 15.78 7.07
CA TRP A 165 13.02 14.90 7.15
C TRP A 165 11.86 15.63 7.85
N VAL A 166 10.71 15.69 7.17
CA VAL A 166 9.46 16.20 7.73
C VAL A 166 8.59 15.01 8.07
N TRP A 167 8.17 14.94 9.34
CA TRP A 167 7.37 13.84 9.84
C TRP A 167 5.88 14.08 9.59
N GLN A 168 5.11 13.01 9.41
CA GLN A 168 3.68 13.11 9.11
C GLN A 168 2.89 13.82 10.21
N ASN A 169 3.35 13.71 11.46
CA ASN A 169 2.78 14.38 12.63
C ASN A 169 3.18 15.86 12.75
N GLU A 170 4.15 16.36 11.97
CA GLU A 170 4.60 17.76 12.01
C GLU A 170 3.76 18.71 11.14
N THR A 171 2.88 18.18 10.28
CA THR A 171 2.08 19.01 9.33
C THR A 171 0.84 19.68 9.94
N THR A 172 0.75 19.80 11.27
CA THR A 172 -0.34 20.52 11.93
C THR A 172 0.18 21.67 12.78
N GLN A 173 0.37 22.85 12.17
CA GLN A 173 0.21 24.19 12.78
C GLN A 173 -0.19 25.19 11.70
#